data_AF-A0A5S9MIK2-F1
#
_entry.id   AF-A0A5S9MIK2-F1
#
_cell.length_a   1.000
_cell.length_b   1.000
_cell.length_c   1.000
_cell.angle_alpha   90.00
_cell.angle_beta   90.00
_cell.angle_gamma   90.00
#
_symmetry.space_group_name_H-M   'P 1'
#
loop_
_entity.id
_entity.type
_entity.pdbx_description
1 polymer ?
#
loop_
_entity_poly.entity_id
_entity_poly.type
_entity_poly.pdbx_seq_one_letter_code
_entity_poly.pdbx_strand_id
1 'polypeptide(L)'
;MSEEEAWLFLSEASETLVNMGIEILLPSWWQIVKDSTMMLKARISSTPRGESHVGMDALMDFNWRFATNGIELTEDEFNELVQSKRRLVNIRGQWIKIDPTFIQQMKKWMERAENEGLHMSDILSRELADQEASSESIPELLDSSAFAHIQFELSSQLRGLVHQLNDTHELPSYEMSESLKGTLRPYQQHGVNWLLFLRSHGFGACLADDMGLGKTIQMIAYFTYLKEQEQNASPSLIIAPTSVLGNWQRELETFAPHLNVALHYGPSRPQERTSQKHTSQQILF
;
A
#
# COMPACT_ATOMS: atom_id res chain seq x y z
N MET A 1 46.70 19.59 2.61
CA MET A 1 45.45 19.87 1.88
C MET A 1 44.32 19.89 2.87
N SER A 2 43.51 20.94 2.83
CA SER A 2 42.22 20.96 3.51
C SER A 2 41.23 20.02 2.80
N GLU A 3 40.13 19.66 3.46
CA GLU A 3 39.06 18.86 2.85
C GLU A 3 38.45 19.57 1.63
N GLU A 4 38.27 20.89 1.71
CA GLU A 4 37.74 21.69 0.61
C GLU A 4 38.67 21.71 -0.59
N GLU A 5 39.99 21.83 -0.35
CA GLU A 5 41.01 21.72 -1.40
C GLU A 5 41.01 20.32 -2.02
N ALA A 6 40.83 19.27 -1.22
CA ALA A 6 40.72 17.89 -1.69
C ALA A 6 39.48 17.67 -2.54
N TRP A 7 38.33 18.18 -2.08
CA TRP A 7 37.08 18.12 -2.81
C TRP A 7 37.19 18.85 -4.15
N LEU A 8 37.64 20.11 -4.14
CA LEU A 8 37.80 20.94 -5.34
C LEU A 8 38.77 20.30 -6.34
N PHE A 9 39.87 19.72 -5.85
CA PHE A 9 40.83 19.01 -6.70
C PHE A 9 40.19 17.79 -7.37
N LEU A 10 39.47 16.98 -6.60
CA LEU A 10 38.85 15.74 -7.09
C LEU A 10 37.61 15.99 -7.97
N SER A 11 36.86 17.06 -7.74
CA SER A 11 35.61 17.35 -8.46
C SER A 11 35.81 18.20 -9.71
N GLU A 12 36.66 19.23 -9.66
CA GLU A 12 36.78 20.23 -10.74
C GLU A 12 38.18 20.23 -11.38
N ALA A 13 39.22 20.29 -10.55
CA ALA A 13 40.58 20.44 -11.07
C ALA A 13 41.06 19.18 -11.82
N SER A 14 40.72 17.99 -11.34
CA SER A 14 41.10 16.73 -12.00
C SER A 14 40.46 16.58 -13.37
N GLU A 15 39.19 16.98 -13.53
CA GLU A 15 38.52 16.96 -14.85
C GLU A 15 39.17 17.93 -15.82
N THR A 16 39.50 19.15 -15.33
CA THR A 16 40.17 20.17 -16.14
C THR A 16 41.56 19.71 -16.59
N LEU A 17 42.35 19.13 -15.68
CA LEU A 17 43.70 18.65 -15.97
C LEU A 17 43.71 17.46 -16.94
N VAL A 18 42.76 16.52 -16.81
CA VAL A 18 42.57 15.42 -17.77
C VAL A 18 42.18 15.97 -19.15
N ASN A 19 41.28 16.95 -19.21
CA ASN A 19 40.89 17.60 -20.47
C ASN A 19 42.05 18.37 -21.14
N MET A 20 43.03 18.80 -20.35
CA MET A 20 44.27 19.43 -20.85
C MET A 20 45.35 18.40 -21.26
N GLY A 21 45.05 17.10 -21.21
CA GLY A 21 45.96 16.03 -21.59
C GLY A 21 47.00 15.66 -20.53
N ILE A 22 46.79 16.08 -19.27
CA ILE A 22 47.67 15.75 -18.15
C ILE A 22 47.17 14.46 -17.50
N GLU A 23 48.03 13.45 -17.42
CA GLU A 23 47.72 12.17 -16.81
C GLU A 23 47.79 12.28 -15.27
N ILE A 24 46.69 11.97 -14.58
CA ILE A 24 46.57 12.07 -13.13
C ILE A 24 46.13 10.71 -12.58
N LEU A 25 46.82 10.26 -11.53
CA LEU A 25 46.42 9.08 -10.77
C LEU A 25 45.46 9.49 -9.66
N LEU A 26 44.16 9.23 -9.88
CA LEU A 26 43.14 9.38 -8.85
C LEU A 26 43.03 8.11 -8.01
N PRO A 27 42.67 8.22 -6.73
CA PRO A 27 42.42 7.04 -5.91
C PRO A 27 41.28 6.20 -6.50
N SER A 28 41.42 4.87 -6.46
CA SER A 28 40.41 3.94 -7.01
C SER A 28 39.02 4.12 -6.38
N TRP A 29 38.96 4.58 -5.13
CA TRP A 29 37.70 4.86 -4.45
C TRP A 29 36.97 6.09 -4.99
N TRP A 30 37.64 7.03 -5.67
CA TRP A 30 37.01 8.29 -6.11
C TRP A 30 35.95 8.06 -7.19
N GLN A 31 36.16 7.12 -8.10
CA GLN A 31 35.15 6.78 -9.12
C GLN A 31 33.87 6.23 -8.47
N ILE A 32 34.01 5.36 -7.47
CA ILE A 32 32.88 4.80 -6.71
C ILE A 32 32.13 5.92 -5.96
N VAL A 33 32.85 6.87 -5.38
CA VAL A 33 32.25 8.03 -4.69
C VAL A 33 31.54 8.97 -5.65
N LYS A 34 32.11 9.19 -6.85
CA LYS A 34 31.54 10.09 -7.86
C LYS A 34 30.17 9.61 -8.33
N ASP A 35 30.04 8.29 -8.51
CA ASP A 35 28.80 7.66 -8.99
C ASP A 35 27.84 7.29 -7.84
N SER A 36 28.28 7.41 -6.59
CA SER A 36 27.46 7.06 -5.43
C SER A 36 26.32 8.05 -5.21
N THR A 37 25.10 7.51 -5.14
CA THR A 37 23.91 8.21 -4.66
C THR A 37 23.54 7.68 -3.29
N MET A 38 23.01 8.55 -2.44
CA MET A 38 22.43 8.17 -1.17
C MET A 38 20.94 7.91 -1.38
N MET A 39 20.42 6.83 -0.83
CA MET A 39 19.00 6.48 -0.93
C MET A 39 18.35 6.55 0.45
N LEU A 40 17.14 7.12 0.50
CA LEU A 40 16.29 7.10 1.69
C LEU A 40 15.45 5.83 1.68
N LYS A 41 15.58 5.02 2.72
CA LYS A 41 14.80 3.81 2.94
C LYS A 41 13.92 3.97 4.18
N ALA A 42 12.68 3.54 4.11
CA ALA A 42 11.80 3.41 5.25
C ALA A 42 11.51 1.93 5.49
N ARG A 43 11.98 1.40 6.63
CA ARG A 43 11.69 0.02 7.00
C ARG A 43 10.38 -0.02 7.76
N ILE A 44 9.41 -0.75 7.20
CA ILE A 44 8.03 -0.75 7.65
C ILE A 44 7.77 -1.98 8.53
N SER A 45 7.27 -1.74 9.74
CA SER A 45 6.81 -2.80 10.63
C SER A 45 5.38 -3.22 10.30
N SER A 46 4.98 -4.42 10.70
CA SER A 46 3.67 -4.99 10.36
C SER A 46 2.51 -4.49 11.23
N THR A 47 2.78 -3.74 12.30
CA THR A 47 1.76 -3.27 13.24
C THR A 47 1.44 -1.79 13.01
N PRO A 48 0.20 -1.43 12.63
CA PRO A 48 -0.21 -0.03 12.53
C PRO A 48 -0.27 0.64 13.91
N ARG A 49 -0.03 1.96 13.94
CA ARG A 49 -0.11 2.82 15.14
C ARG A 49 -1.50 3.47 15.26
N GLY A 50 -2.04 3.54 16.49
CA GLY A 50 -3.18 4.39 16.83
C GLY A 50 -4.57 3.84 16.44
N GLU A 51 -5.60 4.68 16.58
CA GLU A 51 -7.03 4.30 16.52
C GLU A 51 -7.54 3.90 15.11
N SER A 52 -6.81 4.25 14.05
CA SER A 52 -7.12 3.83 12.67
C SER A 52 -6.54 2.42 12.42
N HIS A 53 -7.18 1.43 13.03
CA HIS A 53 -6.69 0.05 13.06
C HIS A 53 -6.97 -0.75 11.77
N VAL A 54 -7.64 -0.17 10.76
CA VAL A 54 -8.16 -0.96 9.63
C VAL A 54 -8.20 -0.12 8.34
N GLY A 55 -7.64 -0.65 7.25
CA GLY A 55 -7.84 -0.13 5.89
C GLY A 55 -6.67 0.67 5.32
N MET A 56 -6.90 1.30 4.17
CA MET A 56 -5.88 2.01 3.40
C MET A 56 -5.28 3.23 4.14
N ASP A 57 -6.05 3.83 5.05
CA ASP A 57 -5.63 4.99 5.86
C ASP A 57 -4.88 4.60 7.14
N ALA A 58 -4.62 3.30 7.36
CA ALA A 58 -3.87 2.84 8.53
C ALA A 58 -2.46 3.43 8.55
N LEU A 59 -2.09 4.07 9.67
CA LEU A 59 -0.77 4.65 9.87
C LEU A 59 0.23 3.57 10.23
N MET A 60 1.30 3.49 9.44
CA MET A 60 2.30 2.44 9.55
C MET A 60 3.51 2.90 10.34
N ASP A 61 4.02 2.00 11.18
CA ASP A 61 5.25 2.24 11.93
C ASP A 61 6.47 2.00 11.05
N PHE A 62 7.34 3.00 11.00
CA PHE A 62 8.56 2.95 10.22
C PHE A 62 9.78 3.45 10.99
N ASN A 63 10.95 3.04 10.52
CA ASN A 63 12.23 3.62 10.91
C ASN A 63 13.09 3.94 9.67
N TRP A 64 13.71 5.11 9.70
CA TRP A 64 14.55 5.59 8.62
C TRP A 64 15.87 4.83 8.54
N ARG A 65 16.29 4.54 7.31
CA ARG A 65 17.59 3.98 6.94
C ARG A 65 18.13 4.74 5.73
N PHE A 66 19.42 4.99 5.72
CA PHE A 66 20.08 5.67 4.60
C PHE A 66 21.10 4.71 4.02
N ALA A 67 20.95 4.39 2.74
CA ALA A 67 21.85 3.45 2.06
C ALA A 67 22.74 4.19 1.07
N THR A 68 24.04 3.93 1.10
CA THR A 68 25.01 4.46 0.14
C THR A 68 26.20 3.51 0.03
N ASN A 69 26.60 3.14 -1.19
CA ASN A 69 27.74 2.23 -1.45
C ASN A 69 27.76 0.92 -0.63
N GLY A 70 26.57 0.41 -0.27
CA GLY A 70 26.42 -0.81 0.55
C GLY A 70 26.53 -0.60 2.06
N ILE A 71 26.75 0.63 2.52
CA ILE A 71 26.63 1.02 3.94
C ILE A 71 25.20 1.47 4.21
N GLU A 72 24.63 0.97 5.30
CA GLU A 72 23.38 1.46 5.87
C GLU A 72 23.64 2.25 7.15
N LEU A 73 23.01 3.41 7.22
CA LEU A 73 23.07 4.36 8.33
C LEU A 73 21.69 4.50 8.97
N THR A 74 21.68 4.68 10.27
CA THR A 74 20.51 5.10 11.04
C THR A 74 20.23 6.59 10.85
N GLU A 75 19.05 7.03 11.29
CA GLU A 75 18.71 8.45 11.36
C GLU A 75 19.70 9.26 12.22
N ASP A 76 20.10 8.73 13.38
CA ASP A 76 21.06 9.39 14.26
C ASP A 76 22.43 9.56 13.58
N GLU A 77 22.95 8.49 12.97
CA GLU A 77 24.20 8.54 12.20
C GLU A 77 24.08 9.52 11.03
N PHE A 78 22.95 9.56 10.32
CA PHE A 78 22.71 10.53 9.25
C PHE A 78 22.72 11.97 9.78
N ASN A 79 22.06 12.23 10.91
CA ASN A 79 22.04 13.55 11.52
C ASN A 79 23.43 14.02 11.96
N GLU A 80 24.26 13.13 12.49
CA GLU A 80 25.67 13.42 12.81
C GLU A 80 26.47 13.80 11.54
N LEU A 81 26.27 13.07 10.44
CA LEU A 81 26.93 13.38 9.16
C LEU A 81 26.56 14.77 8.65
N VAL A 82 25.27 15.12 8.70
CA VAL A 82 24.80 16.43 8.27
C VAL A 82 25.36 17.55 9.16
N GLN A 83 25.48 17.32 10.47
CA GLN A 83 26.05 18.29 11.41
C GLN A 83 27.55 18.52 11.20
N SER A 84 28.28 17.51 10.73
CA SER A 84 29.72 17.62 10.43
C SER A 84 30.04 18.68 9.36
N LYS A 85 29.05 19.02 8.51
CA LYS A 85 29.16 19.95 7.36
C LYS A 85 30.27 19.59 6.36
N ARG A 86 30.72 18.34 6.39
CA ARG A 86 31.73 17.80 5.47
C ARG A 86 31.08 17.37 4.17
N ARG A 87 31.78 17.57 3.05
CA ARG A 87 31.34 17.11 1.72
C ARG A 87 31.80 15.68 1.45
N LEU A 88 32.87 15.25 2.12
CA LEU A 88 33.45 13.94 1.97
C LEU A 88 33.70 13.32 3.35
N VAL A 89 32.98 12.24 3.67
CA VAL A 89 33.12 11.57 4.98
C VAL A 89 33.53 10.12 4.77
N ASN A 90 34.46 9.64 5.60
CA ASN A 90 34.83 8.24 5.65
C ASN A 90 34.02 7.54 6.74
N ILE A 91 33.20 6.56 6.34
CA ILE A 91 32.42 5.73 7.26
C ILE A 91 32.81 4.28 7.03
N ARG A 92 33.22 3.61 8.12
CA ARG A 92 33.58 2.18 8.10
C ARG A 92 34.58 1.81 6.97
N GLY A 93 35.50 2.73 6.66
CA GLY A 93 36.52 2.53 5.63
C GLY A 93 36.11 2.91 4.21
N GLN A 94 34.87 3.36 3.98
CA GLN A 94 34.40 3.81 2.68
C GLN A 94 34.14 5.32 2.68
N TRP A 95 34.52 5.97 1.58
CA TRP A 95 34.23 7.38 1.37
C TRP A 95 32.81 7.56 0.83
N ILE A 96 32.12 8.57 1.33
CA ILE A 96 30.76 8.92 0.94
C ILE A 96 30.73 10.40 0.58
N LYS A 97 30.13 10.69 -0.57
CA LYS A 97 29.85 12.06 -1.02
C LYS A 97 28.56 12.53 -0.38
N ILE A 98 28.61 13.72 0.19
CA ILE A 98 27.47 14.38 0.81
C ILE A 98 27.07 15.58 -0.06
N ASP A 99 25.91 15.48 -0.72
CA ASP A 99 25.31 16.59 -1.46
C ASP A 99 24.36 17.40 -0.56
N PRO A 100 24.67 18.68 -0.26
CA PRO A 100 23.84 19.52 0.59
C PRO A 100 22.42 19.72 0.07
N THR A 101 22.24 19.77 -1.26
CA THR A 101 20.91 19.97 -1.86
C THR A 101 20.04 18.73 -1.66
N PHE A 102 20.64 17.55 -1.83
CA PHE A 102 19.97 16.27 -1.62
C PHE A 102 19.62 16.04 -0.14
N ILE A 103 20.53 16.35 0.80
CA ILE A 103 20.21 16.29 2.24
C ILE A 103 19.00 17.14 2.59
N GLN A 104 18.92 18.37 2.07
CA GLN A 104 17.80 19.25 2.34
C GLN A 104 16.48 18.67 1.83
N GLN A 105 16.51 18.00 0.67
CA GLN A 105 15.35 17.28 0.15
C GLN A 105 14.96 16.10 1.05
N MET A 106 15.93 15.25 1.44
CA MET A 106 15.67 14.12 2.34
C MET A 106 15.05 14.56 3.66
N LYS A 107 15.59 15.62 4.29
CA LYS A 107 15.04 16.17 5.54
C LYS A 107 13.59 16.63 5.40
N LYS A 108 13.25 17.29 4.28
CA LYS A 108 11.87 17.70 4.00
C LYS A 108 10.94 16.50 3.87
N TRP A 109 11.39 15.42 3.22
CA TRP A 109 10.61 14.19 3.09
C TRP A 109 10.40 13.51 4.44
N MET A 110 11.45 13.44 5.28
CA MET A 110 11.37 12.89 6.63
C MET A 110 10.40 13.67 7.52
N GLU A 111 10.56 14.99 7.59
CA GLU A 111 9.71 15.88 8.40
C GLU A 111 8.25 15.78 7.96
N ARG A 112 7.99 15.65 6.65
CA ARG A 112 6.64 15.45 6.14
C ARG A 112 6.07 14.09 6.55
N ALA A 113 6.82 12.99 6.40
CA ALA A 113 6.36 11.66 6.82
C ALA A 113 6.11 11.56 8.33
N GLU A 114 6.88 12.28 9.14
CA GLU A 114 6.65 12.35 10.60
C GLU A 114 5.40 13.13 10.97
N ASN A 115 5.10 14.22 10.23
CA ASN A 115 3.94 15.08 10.48
C ASN A 115 2.64 14.50 9.93
N GLU A 116 2.67 14.01 8.68
CA GLU A 116 1.49 13.47 7.99
C GLU A 116 1.27 11.98 8.32
N GLY A 117 2.33 11.28 8.70
CA GLY A 117 2.33 9.82 8.83
C GLY A 117 2.52 9.13 7.48
N LEU A 118 2.83 7.84 7.53
CA LEU A 118 2.94 6.99 6.34
C LEU A 118 1.73 6.07 6.28
N HIS A 119 0.88 6.22 5.27
CA HIS A 119 -0.33 5.41 5.14
C HIS A 119 -0.07 4.12 4.36
N MET A 120 -0.91 3.10 4.59
CA MET A 120 -0.88 1.85 3.84
C MET A 120 -1.08 2.09 2.33
N SER A 121 -1.91 3.06 1.94
CA SER A 121 -2.09 3.48 0.54
C SER A 121 -0.79 3.93 -0.13
N ASP A 122 0.07 4.65 0.58
CA ASP A 122 1.33 5.18 0.04
C ASP A 122 2.32 4.03 -0.23
N ILE A 123 2.36 3.06 0.69
CA ILE A 123 3.19 1.87 0.58
C ILE A 123 2.70 0.99 -0.57
N LEU A 124 1.40 0.70 -0.62
CA LEU A 124 0.81 -0.16 -1.64
C LEU A 124 0.96 0.46 -3.03
N SER A 125 0.64 1.74 -3.20
CA SER A 125 0.77 2.41 -4.50
C SER A 125 2.21 2.35 -5.04
N ARG A 126 3.21 2.53 -4.17
CA ARG A 126 4.62 2.40 -4.55
C ARG A 126 5.01 0.99 -4.96
N GLU A 127 4.65 0.00 -4.15
CA GLU A 127 5.05 -1.39 -4.38
C GLU A 127 4.34 -2.00 -5.59
N LEU A 128 3.07 -1.65 -5.80
CA LEU A 128 2.31 -2.07 -6.99
C LEU A 128 2.85 -1.40 -8.26
N ALA A 129 3.17 -0.10 -8.22
CA ALA A 129 3.71 0.64 -9.36
C ALA A 129 5.11 0.16 -9.78
N ASP A 130 6.00 -0.19 -8.83
CA ASP A 130 7.33 -0.71 -9.16
C ASP A 130 7.27 -2.08 -9.87
N GLN A 131 6.18 -2.85 -9.73
CA GLN A 131 5.99 -4.10 -10.47
C GLN A 131 5.42 -3.89 -11.89
N GLU A 132 4.52 -2.91 -12.06
CA GLU A 132 3.93 -2.56 -13.37
C GLU A 132 4.89 -1.77 -14.29
N ALA A 133 6.01 -1.27 -13.76
CA ALA A 133 7.07 -0.58 -14.52
C ALA A 133 7.80 -1.45 -15.58
N SER A 134 7.44 -2.74 -15.69
CA SER A 134 7.85 -3.63 -16.78
C SER A 134 6.93 -3.59 -18.01
N SER A 135 5.78 -2.90 -17.92
CA SER A 135 4.87 -2.62 -19.04
C SER A 135 4.75 -1.12 -19.23
N GLU A 136 5.15 -0.63 -20.39
CA GLU A 136 5.00 0.78 -20.75
C GLU A 136 3.53 1.21 -20.59
N SER A 137 3.34 2.34 -19.88
CA SER A 137 2.11 3.11 -19.66
C SER A 137 1.22 2.71 -18.46
N ILE A 138 1.53 3.30 -17.30
CA ILE A 138 0.49 3.79 -16.39
C ILE A 138 0.63 5.32 -16.29
N PRO A 139 -0.45 6.10 -16.50
CA PRO A 139 -0.39 7.55 -16.64
C PRO A 139 0.11 8.27 -15.38
N GLU A 140 0.61 9.49 -15.61
CA GLU A 140 0.91 10.61 -14.68
C GLU A 140 -0.28 11.02 -13.76
N LEU A 141 -1.08 10.07 -13.26
CA LEU A 141 -2.19 10.31 -12.33
C LEU A 141 -1.76 10.26 -10.86
N LEU A 142 -0.48 9.96 -10.59
CA LEU A 142 0.10 9.93 -9.23
C LEU A 142 1.21 10.98 -9.07
N ASP A 143 0.94 12.23 -9.47
CA ASP A 143 1.85 13.37 -9.21
C ASP A 143 1.77 13.85 -7.74
N SER A 144 1.64 12.92 -6.80
CA SER A 144 1.66 13.20 -5.37
C SER A 144 2.08 11.97 -4.59
N SER A 145 3.38 11.84 -4.37
CA SER A 145 3.82 11.68 -2.99
C SER A 145 5.28 12.11 -2.89
N ALA A 146 5.61 12.90 -1.87
CA ALA A 146 6.98 13.06 -1.42
C ALA A 146 7.67 11.71 -1.14
N PHE A 147 6.89 10.63 -1.09
CA PHE A 147 7.26 9.25 -0.82
C PHE A 147 7.64 8.44 -2.08
N ALA A 148 7.45 8.96 -3.30
CA ALA A 148 7.88 8.29 -4.53
C ALA A 148 9.40 8.04 -4.59
N HIS A 149 10.19 8.88 -3.90
CA HIS A 149 11.64 8.76 -3.79
C HIS A 149 12.11 7.95 -2.57
N ILE A 150 11.17 7.41 -1.79
CA ILE A 150 11.46 6.59 -0.62
C ILE A 150 11.34 5.13 -1.01
N GLN A 151 12.40 4.37 -0.75
CA GLN A 151 12.36 2.92 -0.92
C GLN A 151 11.78 2.28 0.35
N PHE A 152 10.71 1.50 0.21
CA PHE A 152 10.12 0.79 1.34
C PHE A 152 10.76 -0.58 1.54
N GLU A 153 11.19 -0.87 2.77
CA GLU A 153 11.60 -2.20 3.18
C GLU A 153 10.49 -2.84 4.00
N LEU A 154 9.64 -3.60 3.32
CA LEU A 154 8.49 -4.25 3.93
C LEU A 154 8.90 -5.44 4.79
N SER A 155 8.19 -5.64 5.91
CA SER A 155 8.23 -6.87 6.69
C SER A 155 7.76 -8.08 5.86
N SER A 156 8.14 -9.30 6.24
CA SER A 156 7.73 -10.52 5.53
C SER A 156 6.21 -10.69 5.44
N GLN A 157 5.49 -10.29 6.49
CA GLN A 157 4.02 -10.32 6.54
C GLN A 157 3.41 -9.36 5.51
N LEU A 158 3.87 -8.11 5.45
CA LEU A 158 3.40 -7.13 4.47
C LEU A 158 3.75 -7.52 3.04
N ARG A 159 4.95 -8.07 2.80
CA ARG A 159 5.30 -8.61 1.48
C ARG A 159 4.37 -9.73 1.05
N GLY A 160 4.03 -10.64 1.96
CA GLY A 160 3.06 -11.71 1.69
C GLY A 160 1.69 -11.15 1.29
N LEU A 161 1.22 -10.12 2.00
CA LEU A 161 -0.03 -9.45 1.70
C LEU A 161 -0.01 -8.77 0.32
N VAL A 162 1.05 -8.01 0.00
CA VAL A 162 1.21 -7.40 -1.33
C VAL A 162 1.22 -8.46 -2.42
N HIS A 163 1.96 -9.55 -2.20
CA HIS A 163 2.01 -10.66 -3.15
C HIS A 163 0.63 -11.25 -3.40
N GLN A 164 -0.16 -11.50 -2.36
CA GLN A 164 -1.53 -12.02 -2.48
C GLN A 164 -2.52 -11.03 -3.13
N LEU A 165 -2.25 -9.72 -3.04
CA LEU A 165 -3.01 -8.71 -3.77
C LEU A 165 -2.70 -8.72 -5.27
N ASN A 166 -1.44 -8.99 -5.65
CA ASN A 166 -1.01 -9.08 -7.05
C ASN A 166 -1.33 -10.43 -7.68
N ASP A 167 -1.02 -11.52 -6.99
CA ASP A 167 -1.29 -12.88 -7.44
C ASP A 167 -2.48 -13.46 -6.69
N THR A 168 -3.65 -13.28 -7.30
CA THR A 168 -4.91 -13.79 -6.74
C THR A 168 -5.05 -15.31 -6.86
N HIS A 169 -4.17 -16.03 -7.57
CA HIS A 169 -4.26 -17.48 -7.68
C HIS A 169 -3.95 -18.21 -6.37
N GLU A 170 -3.23 -17.56 -5.44
CA GLU A 170 -2.86 -18.12 -4.14
C GLU A 170 -3.80 -17.71 -2.99
N LEU A 171 -5.00 -17.23 -3.32
CA LEU A 171 -5.97 -16.82 -2.31
C LEU A 171 -6.39 -17.98 -1.41
N PRO A 172 -6.59 -17.74 -0.11
CA PRO A 172 -7.14 -18.75 0.79
C PRO A 172 -8.51 -19.20 0.29
N SER A 173 -8.74 -20.52 0.32
CA SER A 173 -10.04 -21.09 -0.02
C SER A 173 -10.96 -21.03 1.20
N TYR A 174 -12.13 -20.44 1.03
CA TYR A 174 -13.16 -20.40 2.06
C TYR A 174 -14.25 -21.41 1.74
N GLU A 175 -14.56 -22.29 2.69
CA GLU A 175 -15.70 -23.18 2.57
C GLU A 175 -16.99 -22.36 2.63
N MET A 176 -17.83 -22.49 1.60
CA MET A 176 -19.09 -21.79 1.55
C MET A 176 -20.09 -22.41 2.52
N SER A 177 -20.93 -21.53 3.07
CA SER A 177 -22.03 -21.90 3.96
C SER A 177 -22.94 -22.98 3.35
N GLU A 178 -23.27 -23.99 4.16
CA GLU A 178 -24.28 -25.00 3.81
C GLU A 178 -25.69 -24.39 3.66
N SER A 179 -25.93 -23.20 4.23
CA SER A 179 -27.20 -22.48 4.13
C SER A 179 -27.41 -21.80 2.77
N LEU A 180 -26.37 -21.72 1.92
CA LEU A 180 -26.48 -21.20 0.55
C LEU A 180 -27.19 -22.24 -0.33
N LYS A 181 -28.39 -21.89 -0.82
CA LYS A 181 -29.20 -22.74 -1.70
C LYS A 181 -28.78 -22.60 -3.16
N GLY A 182 -27.59 -23.07 -3.49
CA GLY A 182 -27.05 -23.07 -4.84
C GLY A 182 -25.58 -23.44 -4.86
N THR A 183 -25.06 -23.81 -6.03
CA THR A 183 -23.65 -24.13 -6.22
C THR A 183 -22.97 -23.02 -7.00
N LEU A 184 -21.91 -22.43 -6.43
CA LEU A 184 -21.07 -21.47 -7.14
C LEU A 184 -20.26 -22.19 -8.22
N ARG A 185 -20.10 -21.53 -9.37
CA ARG A 185 -19.11 -21.95 -10.37
C ARG A 185 -17.69 -21.66 -9.84
N PRO A 186 -16.64 -22.36 -10.33
CA PRO A 186 -15.27 -22.16 -9.82
C PRO A 186 -14.80 -20.70 -9.83
N TYR A 187 -15.10 -19.93 -10.88
CA TYR A 187 -14.74 -18.51 -10.95
C TYR A 187 -15.55 -17.64 -9.97
N GLN A 188 -16.79 -18.01 -9.66
CA GLN A 188 -17.62 -17.30 -8.67
C GLN A 188 -17.12 -17.56 -7.25
N GLN A 189 -16.74 -18.81 -6.95
CA GLN A 189 -16.08 -19.17 -5.71
C GLN A 189 -14.79 -18.37 -5.53
N HIS A 190 -13.99 -18.26 -6.59
CA HIS A 190 -12.78 -17.45 -6.58
C HIS A 190 -13.08 -15.98 -6.29
N GLY A 191 -14.08 -15.39 -6.94
CA GLY A 191 -14.52 -14.01 -6.64
C GLY A 191 -14.95 -13.82 -5.19
N VAL A 192 -15.69 -14.77 -4.60
CA VAL A 192 -16.06 -14.72 -3.18
C VAL A 192 -14.85 -14.86 -2.27
N ASN A 193 -13.91 -15.75 -2.57
CA ASN A 193 -12.67 -15.90 -1.81
C ASN A 193 -11.87 -14.59 -1.81
N TRP A 194 -11.81 -13.90 -2.95
CA TRP A 194 -11.16 -12.59 -3.06
C TRP A 194 -11.85 -11.52 -2.21
N LEU A 195 -13.18 -11.46 -2.21
CA LEU A 195 -13.94 -10.55 -1.34
C LEU A 195 -13.68 -10.79 0.15
N LEU A 196 -13.64 -12.07 0.57
CA LEU A 196 -13.38 -12.45 1.96
C LEU A 196 -11.94 -12.18 2.37
N PHE A 197 -10.98 -12.39 1.47
CA PHE A 197 -9.58 -12.03 1.66
C PHE A 197 -9.40 -10.52 1.85
N LEU A 198 -10.03 -9.70 1.01
CA LEU A 198 -9.96 -8.24 1.16
C LEU A 198 -10.57 -7.80 2.49
N ARG A 199 -11.73 -8.37 2.85
CA ARG A 199 -12.37 -8.09 4.14
C ARG A 199 -11.48 -8.44 5.33
N SER A 200 -10.83 -9.61 5.32
CA SER A 200 -9.99 -10.05 6.44
C SER A 200 -8.77 -9.16 6.67
N HIS A 201 -8.36 -8.41 5.66
CA HIS A 201 -7.29 -7.42 5.71
C HIS A 201 -7.79 -5.96 5.79
N GLY A 202 -9.11 -5.75 5.92
CA GLY A 202 -9.69 -4.42 6.08
C GLY A 202 -9.81 -3.58 4.80
N PHE A 203 -9.63 -4.19 3.63
CA PHE A 203 -9.77 -3.52 2.35
C PHE A 203 -11.22 -3.48 1.88
N GLY A 204 -11.56 -2.41 1.16
CA GLY A 204 -12.75 -2.37 0.30
C GLY A 204 -12.51 -3.13 -1.01
N ALA A 205 -13.59 -3.50 -1.69
CA ALA A 205 -13.52 -4.25 -2.94
C ALA A 205 -14.38 -3.62 -4.03
N CYS A 206 -13.86 -3.60 -5.27
CA CYS A 206 -14.62 -3.27 -6.47
C CYS A 206 -14.76 -4.53 -7.33
N LEU A 207 -15.89 -5.24 -7.22
CA LEU A 207 -16.16 -6.42 -8.01
C LEU A 207 -16.68 -6.03 -9.41
N ALA A 208 -15.75 -5.89 -10.35
CA ALA A 208 -16.01 -5.38 -11.70
C ALA A 208 -16.11 -6.47 -12.79
N ASP A 209 -16.55 -7.68 -12.42
CA ASP A 209 -16.80 -8.77 -13.37
C ASP A 209 -17.72 -8.36 -14.52
N ASP A 210 -17.57 -8.99 -15.69
CA ASP A 210 -18.46 -8.80 -16.83
C ASP A 210 -19.95 -9.04 -16.49
N MET A 211 -20.82 -8.40 -17.27
CA MET A 211 -22.26 -8.58 -17.14
C MET A 211 -22.64 -10.05 -17.37
N GLY A 212 -23.44 -10.62 -16.48
CA GLY A 212 -23.89 -12.01 -16.58
C GLY A 212 -23.03 -13.05 -15.86
N LEU A 213 -21.86 -12.68 -15.30
CA LEU A 213 -21.02 -13.60 -14.51
C LEU A 213 -21.56 -13.89 -13.09
N GLY A 214 -22.72 -13.33 -12.73
CA GLY A 214 -23.37 -13.64 -11.47
C GLY A 214 -22.76 -12.93 -10.26
N LYS A 215 -22.44 -11.64 -10.37
CA LYS A 215 -22.02 -10.81 -9.23
C LYS A 215 -23.02 -10.85 -8.07
N THR A 216 -24.31 -10.91 -8.36
CA THR A 216 -25.38 -10.99 -7.35
C THR A 216 -25.26 -12.25 -6.50
N ILE A 217 -25.14 -13.44 -7.12
CA ILE A 217 -24.98 -14.69 -6.38
C ILE A 217 -23.66 -14.74 -5.60
N GLN A 218 -22.57 -14.16 -6.13
CA GLN A 218 -21.31 -14.00 -5.39
C GLN A 218 -21.53 -13.17 -4.11
N MET A 219 -22.21 -12.03 -4.22
CA MET A 219 -22.53 -11.18 -3.05
C MET A 219 -23.45 -11.87 -2.06
N ILE A 220 -24.44 -12.64 -2.51
CA ILE A 220 -25.33 -13.41 -1.63
C ILE A 220 -24.54 -14.50 -0.88
N ALA A 221 -23.65 -15.20 -1.56
CA ALA A 221 -22.76 -16.18 -0.93
C ALA A 221 -21.86 -15.53 0.12
N TYR A 222 -21.29 -14.37 -0.19
CA TYR A 222 -20.51 -13.55 0.75
C TYR A 222 -21.34 -13.18 1.99
N PHE A 223 -22.55 -12.63 1.84
CA PHE A 223 -23.40 -12.28 2.99
C PHE A 223 -23.82 -13.50 3.82
N THR A 224 -24.08 -14.62 3.16
CA THR A 224 -24.42 -15.89 3.83
C THR A 224 -23.24 -16.37 4.68
N TYR A 225 -22.03 -16.35 4.11
CA TYR A 225 -20.80 -16.69 4.84
C TYR A 225 -20.60 -15.78 6.06
N LEU A 226 -20.74 -14.46 5.90
CA LEU A 226 -20.59 -13.53 7.02
C LEU A 226 -21.61 -13.77 8.13
N LYS A 227 -22.85 -14.10 7.78
CA LYS A 227 -23.90 -14.36 8.77
C LYS A 227 -23.55 -15.53 9.69
N GLU A 228 -22.94 -16.58 9.16
CA GLU A 228 -22.59 -17.77 9.93
C GLU A 228 -21.30 -17.61 10.73
N GLN A 229 -20.31 -16.94 10.16
CA GLN A 229 -18.99 -16.80 10.77
C GLN A 229 -18.91 -15.62 11.76
N GLU A 230 -19.68 -14.55 11.54
CA GLU A 230 -19.66 -13.36 12.39
C GLU A 230 -20.90 -13.32 13.31
N GLN A 231 -20.73 -13.80 14.54
CA GLN A 231 -21.78 -13.92 15.55
C GLN A 231 -22.48 -12.59 15.92
N ASN A 232 -21.83 -11.45 15.63
CA ASN A 232 -22.34 -10.09 15.86
C ASN A 232 -22.26 -9.19 14.62
N ALA A 233 -22.39 -9.76 13.41
CA ALA A 233 -22.40 -8.96 12.19
C ALA A 233 -23.50 -7.88 12.23
N SER A 234 -23.08 -6.63 12.01
CA SER A 234 -23.95 -5.49 11.73
C SER A 234 -24.81 -5.76 10.49
N PRO A 235 -25.98 -5.11 10.36
CA PRO A 235 -26.79 -5.22 9.17
C PRO A 235 -26.03 -4.76 7.92
N SER A 236 -26.25 -5.44 6.80
CA SER A 236 -25.70 -5.09 5.48
C SER A 236 -26.68 -4.17 4.74
N LEU A 237 -26.16 -3.17 4.02
CA LEU A 237 -26.96 -2.29 3.18
C LEU A 237 -26.56 -2.50 1.71
N ILE A 238 -27.56 -2.75 0.85
CA ILE A 238 -27.38 -2.87 -0.60
C ILE A 238 -28.05 -1.66 -1.25
N ILE A 239 -27.24 -0.80 -1.86
CA ILE A 239 -27.75 0.33 -2.63
C ILE A 239 -27.73 -0.06 -4.11
N ALA A 240 -28.90 -0.07 -4.74
CA ALA A 240 -29.02 -0.42 -6.16
C ALA A 240 -30.08 0.44 -6.86
N PRO A 241 -29.99 0.60 -8.21
CA PRO A 241 -31.05 1.23 -8.99
C PRO A 241 -32.41 0.56 -8.76
N THR A 242 -33.47 1.37 -8.80
CA THR A 242 -34.84 0.90 -8.51
C THR A 242 -35.30 -0.23 -9.44
N SER A 243 -34.81 -0.23 -10.68
CA SER A 243 -35.09 -1.24 -11.69
C SER A 243 -34.57 -2.64 -11.35
N VAL A 244 -33.57 -2.77 -10.47
CA VAL A 244 -32.94 -4.06 -10.13
C VAL A 244 -33.28 -4.56 -8.72
N LEU A 245 -34.00 -3.78 -7.90
CA LEU A 245 -34.40 -4.19 -6.54
C LEU A 245 -35.22 -5.48 -6.55
N GLY A 246 -36.19 -5.59 -7.48
CA GLY A 246 -36.99 -6.81 -7.60
C GLY A 246 -36.19 -8.03 -8.04
N ASN A 247 -35.06 -7.84 -8.73
CA ASN A 247 -34.15 -8.94 -9.06
C ASN A 247 -33.38 -9.41 -7.81
N TRP A 248 -32.84 -8.48 -7.05
CA TRP A 248 -32.16 -8.77 -5.80
C TRP A 248 -33.05 -9.52 -4.80
N GLN A 249 -34.31 -9.11 -4.63
CA GLN A 249 -35.26 -9.81 -3.76
C GLN A 249 -35.46 -11.26 -4.22
N ARG A 250 -35.73 -11.48 -5.50
CA ARG A 250 -35.91 -12.83 -6.06
C ARG A 250 -34.67 -13.71 -5.87
N GLU A 251 -33.48 -13.17 -6.13
CA GLU A 251 -32.24 -13.93 -5.94
C GLU A 251 -31.96 -14.25 -4.48
N LEU A 252 -32.21 -13.31 -3.55
CA LEU A 252 -32.09 -13.58 -2.11
C LEU A 252 -33.08 -14.64 -1.62
N GLU A 253 -34.35 -14.57 -2.05
CA GLU A 253 -35.34 -15.61 -1.75
C GLU A 253 -34.95 -16.98 -2.32
N THR A 254 -34.30 -17.00 -3.48
CA THR A 254 -33.87 -18.23 -4.15
C THR A 254 -32.66 -18.84 -3.46
N PHE A 255 -31.58 -18.06 -3.31
CA PHE A 255 -30.26 -18.56 -2.88
C PHE A 255 -30.05 -18.48 -1.36
N ALA A 256 -30.73 -17.57 -0.66
CA ALA A 256 -30.53 -17.38 0.78
C ALA A 256 -31.82 -16.96 1.52
N PRO A 257 -32.90 -17.76 1.46
CA PRO A 257 -34.20 -17.43 2.06
C PRO A 257 -34.19 -17.31 3.59
N HIS A 258 -33.10 -17.73 4.22
CA HIS A 258 -32.90 -17.62 5.67
C HIS A 258 -32.34 -16.24 6.08
N LEU A 259 -31.98 -15.39 5.12
CA LEU A 259 -31.56 -14.00 5.37
C LEU A 259 -32.79 -13.12 5.57
N ASN A 260 -32.75 -12.28 6.61
CA ASN A 260 -33.81 -11.32 6.86
C ASN A 260 -33.58 -10.10 5.96
N VAL A 261 -34.52 -9.86 5.04
CA VAL A 261 -34.43 -8.79 4.04
C VAL A 261 -35.52 -7.76 4.30
N ALA A 262 -35.17 -6.47 4.33
CA ALA A 262 -36.14 -5.38 4.34
C ALA A 262 -35.90 -4.42 3.16
N LEU A 263 -36.99 -3.97 2.54
CA LEU A 263 -36.97 -3.05 1.41
C LEU A 263 -37.30 -1.63 1.88
N HIS A 264 -36.39 -0.68 1.68
CA HIS A 264 -36.57 0.73 1.98
C HIS A 264 -36.70 1.56 0.69
N TYR A 265 -37.83 1.42 0.00
CA TYR A 265 -38.08 2.12 -1.27
C TYR A 265 -39.53 2.63 -1.40
N GLY A 266 -39.71 3.72 -2.15
CA GLY A 266 -41.01 4.26 -2.53
C GLY A 266 -41.67 5.20 -1.51
N PRO A 267 -42.87 5.73 -1.82
CA PRO A 267 -43.60 6.67 -0.97
C PRO A 267 -44.10 6.04 0.35
N SER A 268 -44.23 4.72 0.40
CA SER A 268 -44.58 3.96 1.60
C SER A 268 -43.37 3.58 2.47
N ARG A 269 -42.21 4.18 2.24
CA ARG A 269 -41.02 3.94 3.08
C ARG A 269 -41.32 4.31 4.54
N PRO A 270 -40.83 3.53 5.52
CA PRO A 270 -40.92 3.93 6.93
C PRO A 270 -40.24 5.30 7.12
N GLN A 271 -41.00 6.33 7.51
CA GLN A 271 -40.48 7.70 7.70
C GLN A 271 -39.85 7.91 9.07
N GLU A 272 -40.17 7.07 10.04
CA GLU A 272 -39.62 7.15 11.39
C GLU A 272 -38.46 6.17 11.56
N ARG A 273 -37.48 6.55 12.38
CA ARG A 273 -36.61 5.60 13.09
C ARG A 273 -37.48 4.77 14.04
N THR A 274 -38.39 3.97 13.50
CA THR A 274 -39.10 2.99 14.28
C THR A 274 -37.99 2.10 14.82
N SER A 275 -37.82 2.15 16.14
CA SER A 275 -36.91 1.31 16.89
C SER A 275 -37.41 -0.13 16.80
N GLN A 276 -37.41 -0.71 15.60
CA GLN A 276 -37.27 -2.13 15.45
C GLN A 276 -35.91 -2.39 16.06
N LYS A 277 -35.92 -3.03 17.23
CA LYS A 277 -34.76 -3.70 17.79
C LYS A 277 -34.02 -4.30 16.60
N HIS A 278 -32.91 -3.70 16.19
CA HIS A 278 -32.14 -4.19 15.05
C HIS A 278 -31.64 -5.54 15.51
N THR A 279 -32.38 -6.58 15.16
CA THR A 279 -31.93 -7.94 15.32
C THR A 279 -30.64 -7.99 14.52
N SER A 280 -29.56 -8.43 15.16
CA SER A 280 -28.29 -8.69 14.49
C SER A 280 -28.57 -9.42 13.17
N GLN A 281 -27.94 -8.98 12.08
CA GLN A 281 -27.99 -9.63 10.75
C GLN A 281 -29.30 -9.43 9.94
N GLN A 282 -29.52 -8.21 9.44
CA GLN A 282 -30.52 -7.89 8.40
C GLN A 282 -29.85 -7.33 7.14
N ILE A 283 -30.36 -7.65 5.95
CA ILE A 283 -30.01 -6.99 4.69
C ILE A 283 -31.07 -5.95 4.38
N LEU A 284 -30.65 -4.70 4.25
CA LEU A 284 -31.49 -3.56 3.90
C LEU A 284 -31.23 -3.17 2.45
N PHE A 285 -32.30 -2.91 1.70
CA PHE A 285 -32.27 -2.26 0.39
C PHE A 285 -32.71 -0.81 0.50
#